data_AF-A0A3M2FKB7-F1
#
_entry.id   AF-A0A3M2FKB7-F1
#
_cell.length_a   1.000
_cell.length_b   1.000
_cell.length_c   1.000
_cell.angle_alpha   90.00
_cell.angle_beta   90.00
_cell.angle_gamma   90.00
#
_symmetry.space_group_name_H-M   'P 1'
#
loop_
_entity.id
_entity.type
_entity.pdbx_description
1 polymer ?
#
loop_
_entity_poly.entity_id
_entity_poly.type
_entity_poly.pdbx_seq_one_letter_code
_entity_poly.pdbx_strand_id
1 'polypeptide(L)' 'MNSGARETKRALAAIAHGLGRMQGRAEVVRLVDDSRAVRPGDAYVCMPRAADRAGEYATEAVARGAAAVVLVGVE' A
#
# COMPACT_ATOMS: atom_id res chain seq x y z
N MET A 1 16.97 -7.75 24.53
CA MET A 1 17.45 -6.54 23.84
C MET A 1 16.67 -6.43 22.54
N ASN A 2 15.57 -5.67 22.52
CA ASN A 2 14.78 -5.47 21.29
C ASN A 2 15.33 -4.26 20.55
N SER A 3 16.08 -4.52 19.48
CA SER A 3 16.47 -3.49 18.52
C SER A 3 15.20 -2.97 17.83
N GLY A 4 14.66 -1.86 18.33
CA GLY A 4 13.62 -1.09 17.65
C GLY A 4 14.17 -0.54 16.35
N ALA A 5 14.08 -1.31 15.26
CA ALA A 5 14.38 -0.83 13.93
C ALA A 5 13.44 0.37 13.67
N ARG A 6 14.01 1.56 13.56
CA ARG A 6 13.25 2.78 13.29
C ARG A 6 12.64 2.64 11.90
N GLU A 7 11.33 2.47 11.82
CA GLU A 7 10.63 2.41 10.54
C GLU A 7 10.92 3.70 9.76
N THR A 8 11.67 3.55 8.69
CA THR A 8 12.11 4.68 7.86
C THR A 8 11.09 4.90 6.77
N LYS A 9 10.46 6.08 6.76
CA LYS A 9 9.56 6.49 5.69
C LYS A 9 10.27 6.47 4.34
N ARG A 10 9.60 5.95 3.32
CA ARG A 10 10.06 5.98 1.93
C ARG A 10 9.03 6.68 1.06
N ALA A 11 9.50 7.44 0.09
CA ALA A 11 8.62 7.97 -0.94
C ALA A 11 8.05 6.80 -1.74
N LEU A 12 6.73 6.79 -1.97
CA LEU A 12 6.07 5.76 -2.77
C LEU A 12 6.67 5.67 -4.18
N ALA A 13 7.08 6.80 -4.76
CA ALA A 13 7.74 6.85 -6.06
C ALA A 13 8.99 5.97 -6.14
N ALA A 14 9.76 5.88 -5.05
CA ALA A 14 10.94 5.02 -4.99
C ALA A 14 10.58 3.53 -4.95
N ILE A 15 9.43 3.19 -4.38
CA ILE A 15 8.89 1.82 -4.36
C ILE A 15 8.29 1.46 -5.72
N ALA A 16 7.54 2.38 -6.33
CA ALA A 16 6.87 2.18 -7.61
C ALA A 16 7.84 2.13 -8.81
N HIS A 17 9.09 2.60 -8.64
CA HIS A 17 10.08 2.64 -9.71
C HIS A 17 10.34 1.23 -10.29
N GLY A 18 10.01 1.04 -11.57
CA GLY A 18 10.15 -0.24 -12.27
C GLY A 18 9.02 -1.26 -12.02
N LEU A 19 8.05 -0.96 -11.14
CA LEU A 19 6.93 -1.85 -10.81
C LEU A 19 5.62 -1.45 -11.49
N GLY A 20 5.42 -0.18 -11.82
CA GLY A 20 4.17 0.27 -12.45
C GLY A 20 4.03 1.77 -12.62
N ARG A 21 2.79 2.20 -12.89
CA ARG A 21 2.41 3.62 -13.00
C ARG A 21 1.94 4.13 -11.64
N MET A 22 2.47 5.26 -11.21
CA MET A 22 2.07 5.93 -9.98
C MET A 22 1.25 7.19 -10.30
N GLN A 23 0.22 7.47 -9.50
CA GLN A 23 -0.46 8.76 -9.48
C GLN A 23 -0.32 9.39 -8.09
N GLY A 24 -0.06 10.71 -8.04
CA GLY A 24 0.07 11.47 -6.79
C GLY A 24 1.45 11.36 -6.11
N ARG A 25 1.51 11.78 -4.84
CA ARG A 25 2.70 11.68 -3.98
C ARG A 25 2.29 11.18 -2.60
N ALA A 26 3.03 10.22 -2.07
CA ALA A 26 2.84 9.70 -0.72
C ALA A 26 4.16 9.28 -0.08
N GLU A 27 4.26 9.41 1.23
CA GLU A 27 5.28 8.76 2.04
C GLU A 27 4.65 7.56 2.74
N VAL A 28 5.32 6.42 2.68
CA VAL A 28 4.83 5.17 3.27
C VAL A 28 5.87 4.59 4.23
N VAL A 29 5.39 4.02 5.33
CA VAL A 29 6.23 3.34 6.32
C VAL A 29 6.28 1.83 6.11
N ARG A 30 5.18 1.24 5.61
CA ARG A 30 5.00 -0.22 5.47
C ARG A 30 4.13 -0.56 4.26
N LEU A 31 4.24 -1.80 3.80
CA LEU A 31 3.33 -2.42 2.84
C LEU A 31 2.43 -3.43 3.57
N VAL A 32 1.14 -3.45 3.26
CA VAL A 32 0.14 -4.33 3.87
C VAL A 32 -0.77 -4.90 2.79
N ASP A 33 -1.03 -6.21 2.79
CA ASP A 33 -1.90 -6.87 1.79
C ASP A 33 -3.25 -7.36 2.35
N ASP A 34 -3.53 -7.14 3.63
CA ASP A 34 -4.85 -7.31 4.25
C ASP A 34 -5.48 -5.93 4.54
N SER A 35 -6.55 -5.59 3.82
CA SER A 35 -7.22 -4.29 3.94
C SER A 35 -7.66 -3.99 5.37
N ARG A 36 -7.99 -5.02 6.15
CA ARG A 36 -8.47 -4.89 7.54
C ARG A 36 -7.37 -4.48 8.51
N ALA A 37 -6.10 -4.72 8.16
CA ALA A 37 -4.93 -4.41 8.97
C ALA A 37 -4.31 -3.04 8.67
N VAL A 38 -4.81 -2.34 7.64
CA VAL A 38 -4.31 -1.02 7.22
C VAL A 38 -4.42 0.00 8.37
N ARG A 39 -3.35 0.77 8.52
CA ARG A 39 -3.26 1.93 9.41
C ARG A 39 -2.81 3.17 8.64
N PRO A 40 -3.05 4.39 9.18
CA PRO A 40 -2.53 5.61 8.59
C PRO A 40 -1.02 5.56 8.33
N GLY A 41 -0.61 5.85 7.08
CA GLY A 41 0.79 5.80 6.64
C GLY A 41 1.22 4.49 5.96
N ASP A 42 0.37 3.46 5.97
CA ASP A 42 0.63 2.23 5.23
C ASP A 42 0.31 2.40 3.73
N ALA A 43 1.01 1.65 2.89
CA ALA A 43 0.59 1.38 1.52
C ALA A 43 -0.13 0.03 1.48
N TYR A 44 -1.37 0.01 0.98
CA TYR A 44 -2.10 -1.22 0.76
C TYR A 44 -1.72 -1.84 -0.59
N VAL A 45 -1.46 -3.14 -0.64
CA VAL A 45 -1.09 -3.89 -1.84
C VAL A 45 -2.18 -4.92 -2.14
N CYS A 46 -2.98 -4.67 -3.17
CA CYS A 46 -3.97 -5.64 -3.64
C CYS A 46 -3.29 -6.65 -4.58
N MET A 47 -3.22 -7.90 -4.14
CA MET A 47 -2.60 -8.99 -4.89
C MET A 47 -3.52 -9.52 -6.00
N PRO A 48 -2.99 -10.10 -7.09
CA PRO A 48 -3.78 -10.56 -8.24
C PRO A 48 -4.88 -11.58 -7.88
N ARG A 49 -4.62 -12.43 -6.88
CA ARG A 49 -5.61 -13.39 -6.36
C ARG A 49 -6.89 -12.76 -5.79
N ALA A 50 -6.90 -11.45 -5.61
CA ALA A 50 -8.02 -10.65 -5.14
C ALA A 50 -8.55 -9.68 -6.21
N ALA A 51 -8.12 -9.81 -7.47
CA ALA A 51 -8.45 -8.91 -8.58
C ALA A 51 -9.96 -8.66 -8.72
N ASP A 52 -10.77 -9.72 -8.62
CA ASP A 52 -12.24 -9.64 -8.75
C ASP A 52 -12.91 -8.70 -7.75
N ARG A 53 -12.25 -8.43 -6.60
CA ARG A 53 -12.73 -7.52 -5.55
C ARG A 53 -11.73 -6.41 -5.22
N ALA A 54 -10.77 -6.16 -6.10
CA ALA A 54 -9.71 -5.18 -5.86
C ALA A 54 -10.27 -3.78 -5.58
N GLY A 55 -11.35 -3.39 -6.26
CA GLY A 55 -12.06 -2.14 -6.02
C GLY A 55 -12.61 -2.03 -4.59
N GLU A 56 -13.30 -3.06 -4.10
CA GLU A 56 -13.86 -3.08 -2.75
C GLU A 56 -12.77 -2.96 -1.67
N TYR A 57 -11.66 -3.70 -1.83
CA TYR A 57 -10.56 -3.64 -0.88
C TYR A 57 -9.78 -2.34 -0.94
N ALA A 58 -9.62 -1.74 -2.11
CA ALA A 58 -9.02 -0.42 -2.27
C ALA A 58 -9.87 0.63 -1.56
N THR A 59 -11.19 0.60 -1.71
CA THR A 59 -12.11 1.49 -1.00
C THR A 59 -12.01 1.32 0.51
N GLU A 60 -11.98 0.07 1.01
CA GLU A 60 -11.81 -0.20 2.45
C GLU A 60 -10.47 0.33 2.97
N ALA A 61 -9.38 0.10 2.24
CA ALA A 61 -8.04 0.56 2.63
C ALA A 61 -7.96 2.09 2.67
N VAL A 62 -8.54 2.79 1.70
CA VAL A 62 -8.62 4.26 1.70
C VAL A 62 -9.41 4.77 2.90
N ALA A 63 -10.57 4.16 3.20
CA ALA A 63 -11.38 4.54 4.36
C ALA A 63 -10.65 4.36 5.70
N ARG A 64 -9.70 3.41 5.77
CA ARG A 64 -8.83 3.17 6.94
C ARG A 64 -7.59 4.06 6.98
N GLY A 65 -7.38 4.91 5.97
CA GLY A 65 -6.30 5.89 5.93
C GLY A 65 -5.02 5.40 5.24
N ALA A 66 -5.12 4.44 4.32
CA ALA A 66 -3.99 4.07 3.47
C ALA A 66 -3.39 5.33 2.82
N ALA A 67 -2.07 5.50 2.96
CA ALA A 67 -1.35 6.59 2.31
C ALA A 67 -1.20 6.35 0.80
N ALA A 68 -1.29 5.09 0.37
CA ALA A 68 -1.32 4.70 -1.03
C ALA A 68 -1.98 3.34 -1.23
N VAL A 69 -2.44 3.07 -2.45
CA VAL A 69 -2.92 1.76 -2.90
C VAL A 69 -2.09 1.33 -4.11
N VAL A 70 -1.59 0.09 -4.07
CA VAL A 70 -0.88 -0.57 -5.16
C VAL A 70 -1.75 -1.72 -5.62
N LEU A 71 -2.16 -1.70 -6.89
CA LEU A 71 -2.93 -2.78 -7.49
C LEU A 71 -2.02 -3.58 -8.43
N VAL A 72 -1.99 -4.90 -8.25
CA VAL A 72 -1.12 -5.78 -9.04
C VAL A 72 -1.97 -6.71 -9.89
N GLY A 73 -1.73 -6.73 -11.21
CA GLY A 73 -2.40 -7.66 -12.12
C GLY A 73 -3.90 -7.41 -12.32
N VAL A 74 -4.35 -6.18 -12.10
CA VAL A 74 -5.68 -5.70 -12.51
C VAL A 74 -5.50 -4.83 -13.75
N GLU A 75 -6.24 -5.16 -14.81
CA GLU A 75 -6.28 -4.37 -16.07
C GLU A 75 -7.27 -3.20 -15.97
#